data_AF-A0A971VAE7-F1
#
_entry.id   AF-A0A971VAE7-F1
#
_cell.length_a   1.000
_cell.length_b   1.000
_cell.length_c   1.000
_cell.angle_alpha   90.00
_cell.angle_beta   90.00
_cell.angle_gamma   90.00
#
_symmetry.space_group_name_H-M   'P 1'
#
loop_
_entity.id
_entity.type
_entity.pdbx_description
1 polymer ?
#
loop_
_entity_poly.entity_id
_entity_poly.type
_entity_poly.pdbx_seq_one_letter_code
_entity_poly.pdbx_strand_id
1 'polypeptide(L)'
;MESKTNIVDWPTITNFVVDVFKAYGVPEEDARICADVLLEADKRGIESHGVNRFKPIYLDRIEAGIQNPVTNFEVVKETPTTAVVDGHDGMGQVIGYHSMNLAIEKAKKYSMGMVAVRNSTHYGISGYYVTMATQAGLIGITGTNARPSIAPTFGVENMLGTNPLTFGFPTDEEFPFVLDCATSILQRGRIEYYARIGKPTPEGTVIGRDGRPKTDSAQILKDLISGDAALAPLGGIGEELAGYKGYGYATVVEILSAALQQGNFLHALSGIGPNGELVPYHLGHFFIAIDPEAFMGLDA
;
A
#
# COMPACT_ATOMS: atom_id res chain seq x y z
N MET A 1 11.26 -10.04 -28.55
CA MET A 1 11.34 -8.59 -28.77
C MET A 1 12.25 -8.02 -27.71
N GLU A 2 13.38 -7.42 -28.08
CA GLU A 2 14.14 -6.61 -27.12
C GLU A 2 13.21 -5.53 -26.58
N SER A 3 13.08 -5.44 -25.25
CA SER A 3 12.32 -4.35 -24.64
C SER A 3 13.03 -3.05 -24.98
N LYS A 4 12.39 -2.19 -25.79
CA LYS A 4 12.89 -0.83 -25.97
C LYS A 4 12.79 -0.11 -24.63
N THR A 5 13.92 0.14 -24.00
CA THR A 5 13.99 1.00 -22.82
C THR A 5 13.98 2.45 -23.30
N ASN A 6 12.80 3.07 -23.29
CA ASN A 6 12.71 4.52 -23.51
C ASN A 6 13.01 5.20 -22.17
N ILE A 7 14.00 6.09 -22.15
CA ILE A 7 14.33 6.90 -20.98
C ILE A 7 13.58 8.24 -21.10
N VAL A 8 12.88 8.62 -20.04
CA VAL A 8 12.18 9.90 -19.92
C VAL A 8 12.75 10.63 -18.72
N ASP A 9 13.02 11.94 -18.84
CA ASP A 9 13.53 12.75 -17.73
C ASP A 9 12.45 13.04 -16.69
N TRP A 10 12.87 13.29 -15.44
CA TRP A 10 11.96 13.51 -14.32
C TRP A 10 10.97 14.67 -14.54
N PRO A 11 11.40 15.87 -14.96
CA PRO A 11 10.47 16.96 -15.24
C PRO A 11 9.39 16.58 -16.26
N THR A 12 9.77 15.96 -17.38
CA THR A 12 8.83 15.55 -18.42
C THR A 12 7.79 14.57 -17.89
N ILE A 13 8.21 13.52 -17.18
CA ILE A 13 7.27 12.51 -16.68
C ILE A 13 6.39 13.05 -15.54
N THR A 14 6.93 13.88 -14.66
CA THR A 14 6.16 14.52 -13.59
C THR A 14 5.06 15.41 -14.18
N ASN A 15 5.40 16.28 -15.14
CA ASN A 15 4.41 17.16 -15.78
C ASN A 15 3.35 16.36 -16.51
N PHE A 16 3.73 15.30 -17.24
CA PHE A 16 2.78 14.41 -17.90
C PHE A 16 1.78 13.79 -16.91
N VAL A 17 2.25 13.23 -15.80
CA VAL A 17 1.38 12.61 -14.80
C VAL A 17 0.45 13.63 -14.16
N VAL A 18 0.94 14.82 -13.81
CA VAL A 18 0.12 15.92 -13.26
C VAL A 18 -0.95 16.37 -14.26
N ASP A 19 -0.56 16.66 -15.50
CA ASP A 19 -1.49 17.16 -16.52
C ASP A 19 -2.58 16.16 -16.87
N VAL A 20 -2.23 14.86 -16.92
CA VAL A 20 -3.21 13.80 -17.17
C VAL A 20 -4.12 13.59 -15.96
N PHE A 21 -3.63 13.63 -14.72
CA PHE A 21 -4.52 13.60 -13.55
C PHE A 21 -5.51 14.76 -13.55
N LYS A 22 -5.06 15.98 -13.88
CA LYS A 22 -5.93 17.15 -14.02
C LYS A 22 -6.98 16.96 -15.11
N ALA A 23 -6.60 16.36 -16.25
CA ALA A 23 -7.55 16.03 -17.33
C ALA A 23 -8.63 15.03 -16.90
N TYR A 24 -8.34 14.20 -15.89
CA TYR A 24 -9.29 13.26 -15.26
C TYR A 24 -10.05 13.87 -14.07
N GLY A 25 -9.94 15.18 -13.85
CA GLY A 25 -10.70 15.91 -12.84
C GLY A 25 -10.05 15.96 -11.46
N VAL A 26 -8.82 15.46 -11.30
CA VAL A 26 -8.08 15.59 -10.04
C VAL A 26 -7.64 17.06 -9.87
N PRO A 27 -7.91 17.71 -8.71
CA PRO A 27 -7.44 19.07 -8.46
C PRO A 27 -5.92 19.21 -8.62
N GLU A 28 -5.42 20.40 -8.97
CA GLU A 28 -3.98 20.56 -9.28
C GLU A 28 -3.05 20.20 -8.11
N GLU A 29 -3.40 20.58 -6.88
CA GLU A 29 -2.60 20.25 -5.69
C GLU A 29 -2.58 18.73 -5.45
N ASP A 30 -3.75 18.09 -5.48
CA ASP A 30 -3.93 16.64 -5.39
C ASP A 30 -3.14 15.90 -6.48
N ALA A 31 -3.19 16.39 -7.73
CA ALA A 31 -2.49 15.80 -8.86
C ALA A 31 -0.96 15.84 -8.67
N ARG A 32 -0.43 16.92 -8.06
CA ARG A 32 0.99 17.02 -7.70
C ARG A 32 1.37 16.03 -6.59
N ILE A 33 0.52 15.85 -5.58
CA ILE A 33 0.74 14.84 -4.53
C ILE A 33 0.75 13.43 -5.15
N CYS A 34 -0.27 13.10 -5.96
CA CYS A 34 -0.35 11.79 -6.62
C CYS A 34 0.87 11.53 -7.51
N ALA A 35 1.31 12.52 -8.29
CA ALA A 35 2.50 12.42 -9.11
C ALA A 35 3.75 12.19 -8.26
N ASP A 36 3.96 12.98 -7.21
CA ASP A 36 5.14 12.85 -6.34
C ASP A 36 5.24 11.45 -5.71
N VAL A 37 4.13 10.89 -5.20
CA VAL A 37 4.10 9.54 -4.65
C VAL A 37 4.45 8.46 -5.70
N LEU A 38 3.92 8.58 -6.92
CA LEU A 38 4.23 7.61 -7.99
C LEU A 38 5.68 7.72 -8.45
N LEU A 39 6.18 8.93 -8.61
CA LEU A 39 7.55 9.16 -9.07
C LEU A 39 8.56 8.83 -7.97
N GLU A 40 8.22 8.96 -6.69
CA GLU A 40 9.07 8.51 -5.59
C GLU A 40 9.25 6.98 -5.62
N ALA A 41 8.21 6.23 -5.98
CA ALA A 41 8.34 4.79 -6.19
C ALA A 41 9.34 4.46 -7.31
N ASP A 42 9.28 5.18 -8.43
CA ASP A 42 10.21 4.99 -9.54
C ASP A 42 11.65 5.42 -9.18
N LYS A 43 11.84 6.54 -8.47
CA LYS A 43 13.16 7.00 -7.98
C LYS A 43 13.81 5.98 -7.04
N ARG A 44 13.01 5.30 -6.21
CA ARG A 44 13.46 4.22 -5.30
C ARG A 44 13.62 2.86 -5.98
N GLY A 45 13.31 2.76 -7.28
CA GLY A 45 13.37 1.49 -8.02
C GLY A 45 12.26 0.50 -7.64
N ILE A 46 11.17 0.95 -7.03
CA ILE A 46 10.01 0.15 -6.68
C ILE A 46 9.06 0.11 -7.89
N GLU A 47 9.51 -0.56 -8.95
CA GLU A 47 8.83 -0.63 -10.25
C GLU A 47 7.40 -1.17 -10.18
N SER A 48 6.98 -1.78 -9.07
CA SER A 48 5.64 -2.35 -8.92
C SER A 48 4.56 -1.32 -8.59
N HIS A 49 4.93 -0.10 -8.17
CA HIS A 49 4.01 0.91 -7.62
C HIS A 49 4.21 2.33 -8.19
N GLY A 50 5.10 2.52 -9.17
CA GLY A 50 5.33 3.81 -9.82
C GLY A 50 4.42 4.10 -10.99
N VAL A 51 4.92 4.82 -11.99
CA VAL A 51 4.13 5.28 -13.15
C VAL A 51 3.56 4.13 -13.98
N ASN A 52 4.11 2.93 -13.91
CA ASN A 52 3.51 1.75 -14.55
C ASN A 52 2.09 1.40 -14.02
N ARG A 53 1.74 1.88 -12.81
CA ARG A 53 0.39 1.75 -12.24
C ARG A 53 -0.50 2.94 -12.57
N PHE A 54 0.05 4.04 -13.10
CA PHE A 54 -0.66 5.28 -13.36
C PHE A 54 -1.99 5.06 -14.10
N LYS A 55 -1.92 4.43 -15.28
CA LYS A 55 -3.12 4.11 -16.07
C LYS A 55 -4.02 3.05 -15.40
N PRO A 56 -3.55 1.80 -15.14
CA PRO A 56 -4.46 0.71 -14.76
C PRO A 56 -5.01 0.80 -13.33
N ILE A 57 -4.31 1.47 -12.41
CA ILE A 57 -4.73 1.56 -11.00
C ILE A 57 -5.43 2.88 -10.69
N TYR A 58 -5.17 3.96 -11.42
CA TYR A 58 -5.77 5.25 -11.12
C TYR A 58 -6.73 5.70 -12.22
N LEU A 59 -6.26 5.91 -13.45
CA LEU A 59 -7.11 6.45 -14.53
C LEU A 59 -8.29 5.52 -14.86
N ASP A 60 -8.01 4.23 -15.06
CA ASP A 60 -9.03 3.24 -15.40
C ASP A 60 -10.04 3.04 -14.26
N ARG A 61 -9.62 3.29 -13.00
CA ARG A 61 -10.51 3.20 -11.83
C ARG A 61 -11.36 4.45 -11.65
N ILE A 62 -10.84 5.63 -12.01
CA ILE A 62 -11.64 6.86 -12.09
C ILE A 62 -12.73 6.69 -13.15
N GLU A 63 -12.38 6.20 -14.34
CA GLU A 63 -13.35 5.92 -15.42
C GLU A 63 -14.40 4.87 -15.01
N ALA A 64 -13.98 3.85 -14.26
CA ALA A 64 -14.88 2.81 -13.76
C ALA A 64 -15.73 3.23 -12.54
N GLY A 65 -15.54 4.45 -12.00
CA GLY A 65 -16.25 4.91 -10.79
C GLY A 65 -15.85 4.19 -9.50
N ILE A 66 -14.69 3.53 -9.49
CA ILE A 66 -14.15 2.80 -8.33
C ILE A 66 -13.41 3.75 -7.37
N GLN A 67 -12.97 4.91 -7.86
CA GLN A 67 -12.35 5.96 -7.06
C GLN A 67 -12.73 7.35 -7.60
N ASN A 68 -12.85 8.31 -6.69
CA ASN A 68 -13.22 9.69 -6.99
C ASN A 68 -11.97 10.55 -7.26
N PRO A 69 -11.95 11.33 -8.35
CA PRO A 69 -10.81 12.18 -8.66
C PRO A 69 -10.67 13.38 -7.71
N VAL A 70 -11.79 13.85 -7.14
CA VAL A 70 -11.80 14.90 -6.12
C VAL A 70 -11.83 14.25 -4.74
N THR A 71 -10.78 14.50 -3.95
CA THR A 71 -10.65 13.94 -2.61
C THR A 71 -11.43 14.78 -1.60
N ASN A 72 -12.43 14.19 -0.95
CA ASN A 72 -13.09 14.80 0.21
C ASN A 72 -12.46 14.24 1.49
N PHE A 73 -11.60 15.03 2.14
CA PHE A 73 -10.92 14.64 3.37
C PHE A 73 -11.72 15.10 4.60
N GLU A 74 -12.39 14.16 5.28
CA GLU A 74 -13.22 14.48 6.45
C GLU A 74 -12.65 13.86 7.73
N VAL A 75 -12.34 14.69 8.72
CA VAL A 75 -12.02 14.22 10.09
C VAL A 75 -13.32 13.95 10.84
N VAL A 76 -13.68 12.66 10.98
CA VAL A 76 -14.95 12.25 11.62
C VAL A 76 -14.85 12.13 13.14
N LYS A 77 -13.63 12.01 13.67
CA LYS A 77 -13.36 11.98 15.11
C LYS A 77 -11.94 12.45 15.39
N GLU A 78 -11.77 13.27 16.43
CA GLU A 78 -10.46 13.80 16.77
C GLU A 78 -10.25 13.88 18.29
N THR A 79 -9.02 13.59 18.73
CA THR A 79 -8.50 13.85 20.06
C THR A 79 -7.12 14.54 19.94
N PRO A 80 -6.46 14.95 21.04
CA PRO A 80 -5.12 15.55 20.96
C PRO A 80 -4.12 14.71 20.18
N THR A 81 -4.10 13.39 20.39
CA THR A 81 -3.10 12.47 19.81
C THR A 81 -3.67 11.52 18.76
N THR A 82 -4.98 11.53 18.50
CA THR A 82 -5.60 10.63 17.51
C THR A 82 -6.59 11.32 16.58
N ALA A 83 -6.79 10.78 15.37
CA ALA A 83 -7.91 11.12 14.51
C ALA A 83 -8.40 9.91 13.69
N VAL A 84 -9.68 9.95 13.30
CA VAL A 84 -10.26 9.06 12.29
C VAL A 84 -10.70 9.90 11.11
N VAL A 85 -10.30 9.48 9.91
CA VAL A 85 -10.58 10.16 8.64
C VAL A 85 -11.45 9.28 7.75
N ASP A 86 -12.45 9.88 7.14
CA ASP A 86 -13.21 9.31 6.02
C ASP A 86 -12.68 9.90 4.71
N GLY A 87 -12.24 9.05 3.80
CA GLY A 87 -11.65 9.44 2.51
C GLY A 87 -12.66 9.58 1.38
N HIS A 88 -13.92 9.16 1.57
CA HIS A 88 -14.99 9.24 0.58
C HIS A 88 -14.59 8.72 -0.81
N ASP A 89 -13.84 7.62 -0.84
CA ASP A 89 -13.29 6.94 -2.01
C ASP A 89 -12.42 7.82 -2.91
N GLY A 90 -11.85 8.89 -2.36
CA GLY A 90 -10.92 9.79 -3.04
C GLY A 90 -9.56 9.18 -3.36
N MET A 91 -8.62 10.03 -3.79
CA MET A 91 -7.27 9.59 -4.15
C MET A 91 -6.49 9.16 -2.91
N GLY A 92 -6.16 7.87 -2.81
CA GLY A 92 -5.48 7.29 -1.63
C GLY A 92 -4.14 7.96 -1.31
N GLN A 93 -3.42 8.44 -2.33
CA GLN A 93 -2.19 9.21 -2.13
C GLN A 93 -2.43 10.53 -1.40
N VAL A 94 -3.50 11.25 -1.76
CA VAL A 94 -3.88 12.52 -1.17
C VAL A 94 -4.34 12.30 0.28
N ILE A 95 -5.21 11.31 0.49
CA ILE A 95 -5.71 10.94 1.81
C ILE A 95 -4.55 10.53 2.73
N GLY A 96 -3.61 9.73 2.23
CA GLY A 96 -2.42 9.31 2.98
C GLY A 96 -1.49 10.47 3.31
N TYR A 97 -1.25 11.38 2.36
CA TYR A 97 -0.42 12.57 2.55
C TYR A 97 -0.98 13.46 3.69
N HIS A 98 -2.26 13.80 3.63
CA HIS A 98 -2.87 14.64 4.67
C HIS A 98 -2.98 13.91 6.02
N SER A 99 -3.21 12.59 6.01
CA SER A 99 -3.30 11.80 7.24
C SER A 99 -1.96 11.70 7.97
N MET A 100 -0.85 11.49 7.24
CA MET A 100 0.48 11.49 7.84
C MET A 100 0.87 12.89 8.34
N ASN A 101 0.58 13.97 7.58
CA ASN A 101 0.79 15.33 8.07
C ASN A 101 0.02 15.60 9.36
N LEU A 102 -1.23 15.18 9.46
CA LEU A 102 -2.02 15.31 10.69
C LEU A 102 -1.42 14.49 11.85
N ALA A 103 -0.87 13.30 11.59
CA ALA A 103 -0.14 12.53 12.59
C ALA A 103 1.14 13.25 13.07
N ILE A 104 1.91 13.82 12.13
CA ILE A 104 3.12 14.61 12.40
C ILE A 104 2.79 15.84 13.25
N GLU A 105 1.75 16.60 12.91
CA GLU A 105 1.30 17.77 13.66
C GLU A 105 0.94 17.41 15.11
N LYS A 106 0.20 16.31 15.30
CA LYS A 106 -0.14 15.80 16.63
C LYS A 106 1.09 15.35 17.41
N ALA A 107 2.01 14.64 16.76
CA ALA A 107 3.25 14.20 17.38
C ALA A 107 4.14 15.36 17.82
N LYS A 108 4.31 16.40 17.00
CA LYS A 108 5.08 17.60 17.38
C LYS A 108 4.48 18.35 18.57
N LYS A 109 3.16 18.26 18.75
CA LYS A 109 2.46 18.97 19.83
C LYS A 109 2.33 18.15 21.11
N TYR A 110 2.21 16.83 20.98
CA TYR A 110 1.83 15.92 22.07
C TYR A 110 2.69 14.66 22.12
N SER A 111 3.87 14.68 21.50
CA SER A 111 4.87 13.61 21.41
C SER A 111 4.48 12.40 20.55
N MET A 112 3.18 12.12 20.39
CA MET A 112 2.70 11.04 19.53
C MET A 112 1.42 11.44 18.78
N GLY A 113 1.28 10.95 17.56
CA GLY A 113 0.10 11.14 16.73
C GLY A 113 -0.27 9.86 15.99
N MET A 114 -1.55 9.49 15.98
CA MET A 114 -2.06 8.38 15.17
C MET A 114 -3.31 8.79 14.40
N VAL A 115 -3.31 8.55 13.09
CA VAL A 115 -4.47 8.78 12.22
C VAL A 115 -4.88 7.46 11.57
N ALA A 116 -6.14 7.09 11.71
CA ALA A 116 -6.73 5.93 11.05
C ALA A 116 -7.70 6.38 9.95
N VAL A 117 -7.69 5.69 8.81
CA VAL A 117 -8.42 6.10 7.61
C VAL A 117 -9.36 4.98 7.16
N ARG A 118 -10.58 5.33 6.78
CA ARG A 118 -11.54 4.45 6.08
C ARG A 118 -11.94 5.02 4.73
N ASN A 119 -12.57 4.19 3.90
CA ASN A 119 -13.11 4.56 2.58
C ASN A 119 -12.07 5.27 1.71
N SER A 120 -10.86 4.72 1.70
CA SER A 120 -9.75 5.18 0.86
C SER A 120 -9.51 4.21 -0.29
N THR A 121 -8.50 4.52 -1.10
CA THR A 121 -8.11 3.75 -2.29
C THR A 121 -6.63 3.42 -2.25
N HIS A 122 -6.07 2.89 -3.35
CA HIS A 122 -4.66 2.51 -3.38
C HIS A 122 -3.75 3.73 -3.20
N TYR A 123 -2.85 3.69 -2.22
CA TYR A 123 -2.06 4.86 -1.80
C TYR A 123 -0.60 4.86 -2.28
N GLY A 124 -0.25 4.09 -3.31
CA GLY A 124 1.13 4.02 -3.80
C GLY A 124 2.06 3.24 -2.86
N ILE A 125 3.30 3.73 -2.71
CA ILE A 125 4.30 3.11 -1.81
C ILE A 125 4.11 3.59 -0.37
N SER A 126 4.06 2.66 0.58
CA SER A 126 3.93 2.95 2.00
C SER A 126 5.13 3.75 2.54
N GLY A 127 6.32 3.51 1.98
CA GLY A 127 7.57 4.17 2.32
C GLY A 127 7.56 5.68 2.13
N TYR A 128 6.68 6.23 1.27
CA TYR A 128 6.53 7.68 1.08
C TYR A 128 6.10 8.35 2.39
N TYR A 129 5.07 7.82 3.04
CA TYR A 129 4.48 8.43 4.22
C TYR A 129 5.40 8.39 5.43
N VAL A 130 6.10 7.28 5.68
CA VAL A 130 7.08 7.25 6.78
C VAL A 130 8.25 8.19 6.52
N THR A 131 8.59 8.44 5.25
CA THR A 131 9.62 9.43 4.89
C THR A 131 9.18 10.86 5.22
N MET A 132 7.89 11.17 5.10
CA MET A 132 7.36 12.46 5.56
C MET A 132 7.60 12.65 7.07
N ALA A 133 7.41 11.60 7.87
CA ALA A 133 7.67 11.63 9.31
C ALA A 133 9.16 11.80 9.61
N THR A 134 10.04 11.05 8.93
CA THR A 134 11.49 11.16 9.18
C THR A 134 12.06 12.51 8.75
N GLN A 135 11.58 13.09 7.65
CA GLN A 135 11.91 14.48 7.24
C GLN A 135 11.46 15.52 8.27
N ALA A 136 10.45 15.20 9.08
CA ALA A 136 9.99 16.05 10.17
C ALA A 136 10.74 15.79 11.49
N GLY A 137 11.76 14.94 11.51
CA GLY A 137 12.52 14.53 12.70
C GLY A 137 11.81 13.49 13.56
N LEU A 138 10.80 12.78 13.01
CA LEU A 138 9.94 11.86 13.73
C LEU A 138 10.11 10.42 13.26
N ILE A 139 9.82 9.46 14.13
CA ILE A 139 9.63 8.06 13.74
C ILE A 139 8.26 7.93 13.07
N GLY A 140 8.23 7.29 11.90
CA GLY A 140 7.00 7.01 11.15
C GLY A 140 6.66 5.54 11.12
N ILE A 141 5.38 5.19 11.30
CA ILE A 141 4.87 3.83 11.11
C ILE A 141 3.58 3.89 10.31
N THR A 142 3.43 3.05 9.29
CA THR A 142 2.19 2.99 8.51
C THR A 142 1.94 1.59 7.95
N GLY A 143 0.70 1.36 7.56
CA GLY A 143 0.28 0.22 6.77
C GLY A 143 -1.08 0.48 6.14
N THR A 144 -1.47 -0.43 5.26
CA THR A 144 -2.79 -0.45 4.62
C THR A 144 -3.25 -1.89 4.50
N ASN A 145 -4.55 -2.13 4.60
CA ASN A 145 -5.12 -3.37 4.09
C ASN A 145 -5.29 -3.27 2.56
N ALA A 146 -5.55 -4.41 1.92
CA ALA A 146 -5.76 -4.49 0.49
C ALA A 146 -6.73 -5.63 0.16
N ARG A 147 -7.14 -5.71 -1.11
CA ARG A 147 -7.95 -6.84 -1.58
C ARG A 147 -7.30 -8.20 -1.24
N PRO A 148 -8.09 -9.23 -0.91
CA PRO A 148 -7.56 -10.55 -0.57
C PRO A 148 -6.58 -11.09 -1.62
N SER A 149 -5.40 -11.48 -1.17
CA SER A 149 -4.28 -11.98 -2.01
C SER A 149 -3.38 -12.99 -1.29
N ILE A 150 -3.35 -12.98 0.05
CA ILE A 150 -2.57 -13.88 0.90
C ILE A 150 -3.48 -14.94 1.51
N ALA A 151 -3.04 -16.19 1.51
CA ALA A 151 -3.64 -17.25 2.32
C ALA A 151 -3.12 -17.23 3.76
N PRO A 152 -4.00 -17.32 4.79
CA PRO A 152 -3.56 -17.54 6.17
C PRO A 152 -2.72 -18.81 6.27
N THR A 153 -1.89 -18.94 7.30
CA THR A 153 -1.17 -20.19 7.55
C THR A 153 -2.15 -21.36 7.69
N PHE A 154 -1.90 -22.43 6.93
CA PHE A 154 -2.77 -23.60 6.77
C PHE A 154 -4.09 -23.36 5.99
N GLY A 155 -4.32 -22.14 5.51
CA GLY A 155 -5.34 -21.82 4.54
C GLY A 155 -4.84 -21.96 3.10
N VAL A 156 -5.78 -22.03 2.16
CA VAL A 156 -5.51 -22.08 0.70
C VAL A 156 -6.31 -21.04 -0.08
N GLU A 157 -7.02 -20.16 0.62
CA GLU A 157 -7.87 -19.12 0.04
C GLU A 157 -7.26 -17.75 0.23
N ASN A 158 -7.41 -16.87 -0.76
CA ASN A 158 -7.11 -15.45 -0.62
C ASN A 158 -8.00 -14.86 0.48
N MET A 159 -7.41 -14.41 1.59
CA MET A 159 -8.16 -13.84 2.71
C MET A 159 -7.64 -12.46 3.11
N LEU A 160 -6.31 -12.32 3.30
CA LEU A 160 -5.66 -11.06 3.68
C LEU A 160 -5.13 -10.34 2.45
N GLY A 161 -5.04 -9.01 2.49
CA GLY A 161 -4.27 -8.27 1.49
C GLY A 161 -2.77 -8.51 1.61
N THR A 162 -1.97 -7.95 0.69
CA THR A 162 -0.49 -7.95 0.82
C THR A 162 0.01 -7.12 2.00
N ASN A 163 -0.87 -6.28 2.56
CA ASN A 163 -0.80 -5.66 3.88
C ASN A 163 0.60 -5.18 4.30
N PRO A 164 1.17 -4.17 3.62
CA PRO A 164 2.51 -3.69 3.97
C PRO A 164 2.55 -3.12 5.38
N LEU A 165 3.65 -3.39 6.08
CA LEU A 165 3.97 -2.82 7.39
C LEU A 165 5.28 -2.07 7.25
N THR A 166 5.23 -0.75 7.41
CA THR A 166 6.33 0.14 7.04
C THR A 166 6.77 0.96 8.23
N PHE A 167 8.08 1.11 8.36
CA PHE A 167 8.73 1.90 9.41
C PHE A 167 9.73 2.87 8.79
N GLY A 168 9.78 4.09 9.32
CA GLY A 168 10.81 5.07 9.03
C GLY A 168 11.43 5.57 10.33
N PHE A 169 12.75 5.57 10.42
CA PHE A 169 13.48 6.14 11.54
C PHE A 169 14.44 7.21 11.02
N PRO A 170 14.48 8.40 11.63
CA PRO A 170 15.54 9.36 11.40
C PRO A 170 16.92 8.75 11.71
N THR A 171 17.94 9.22 11.02
CA THR A 171 19.35 8.78 11.16
C THR A 171 20.25 10.00 11.01
N ASP A 172 21.52 9.86 11.39
CA ASP A 172 22.60 10.83 11.15
C ASP A 172 23.28 10.66 9.77
N GLU A 173 22.82 9.70 8.96
CA GLU A 173 23.22 9.51 7.57
C GLU A 173 22.48 10.46 6.62
N GLU A 174 22.91 10.55 5.35
CA GLU A 174 22.26 11.39 4.33
C GLU A 174 20.82 10.93 3.98
N PHE A 175 20.41 9.76 4.44
CA PHE A 175 19.10 9.16 4.20
C PHE A 175 18.59 8.45 5.46
N PRO A 176 17.26 8.44 5.70
CA PRO A 176 16.68 7.74 6.85
C PRO A 176 16.70 6.23 6.68
N PHE A 177 16.61 5.48 7.78
CA PHE A 177 16.22 4.08 7.70
C PHE A 177 14.75 3.99 7.28
N VAL A 178 14.46 3.22 6.23
CA VAL A 178 13.08 2.93 5.79
C VAL A 178 12.93 1.45 5.49
N LEU A 179 12.05 0.77 6.23
CA LEU A 179 11.55 -0.55 5.89
C LEU A 179 10.20 -0.38 5.19
N ASP A 180 10.14 -0.65 3.89
CA ASP A 180 8.91 -0.66 3.09
C ASP A 180 8.72 -2.04 2.45
N CYS A 181 7.93 -2.90 3.10
CA CYS A 181 7.70 -4.25 2.63
C CYS A 181 6.26 -4.71 2.84
N ALA A 182 5.77 -5.49 1.87
CA ALA A 182 4.56 -6.28 2.02
C ALA A 182 4.76 -7.38 3.08
N THR A 183 3.68 -7.83 3.70
CA THR A 183 3.69 -8.98 4.61
C THR A 183 3.50 -10.32 3.88
N SER A 184 3.25 -10.28 2.56
CA SER A 184 3.42 -11.43 1.66
C SER A 184 4.89 -11.66 1.33
N ILE A 185 5.30 -12.91 1.13
CA ILE A 185 6.70 -13.24 0.77
C ILE A 185 7.13 -12.67 -0.60
N LEU A 186 6.18 -12.45 -1.51
CA LEU A 186 6.42 -11.81 -2.81
C LEU A 186 5.18 -11.06 -3.27
N GLN A 187 5.35 -10.15 -4.24
CA GLN A 187 4.23 -9.50 -4.92
C GLN A 187 3.96 -10.10 -6.30
N ARG A 188 2.74 -9.92 -6.81
CA ARG A 188 2.33 -10.33 -8.17
C ARG A 188 3.32 -9.88 -9.26
N GLY A 189 3.85 -8.66 -9.17
CA GLY A 189 4.81 -8.13 -10.14
C GLY A 189 6.09 -8.96 -10.24
N ARG A 190 6.52 -9.62 -9.16
CA ARG A 190 7.68 -10.52 -9.18
C ARG A 190 7.39 -11.82 -9.93
N ILE A 191 6.16 -12.33 -9.85
CA ILE A 191 5.70 -13.48 -10.65
C ILE A 191 5.61 -13.09 -12.13
N GLU A 192 5.10 -11.90 -12.44
CA GLU A 192 5.06 -11.34 -13.81
C GLU A 192 6.48 -11.26 -14.41
N TYR A 193 7.46 -10.83 -13.60
CA TYR A 193 8.88 -10.86 -13.99
C TYR A 193 9.37 -12.28 -14.29
N TYR A 194 9.16 -13.24 -13.38
CA TYR A 194 9.57 -14.63 -13.57
C TYR A 194 8.96 -15.26 -14.83
N ALA A 195 7.65 -15.05 -15.05
CA ALA A 195 6.97 -15.48 -16.26
C ALA A 195 7.59 -14.87 -17.52
N ARG A 196 7.90 -13.57 -17.51
CA ARG A 196 8.51 -12.86 -18.64
C ARG A 196 9.89 -13.38 -19.01
N ILE A 197 10.69 -13.78 -18.01
CA ILE A 197 12.05 -14.31 -18.24
C ILE A 197 12.09 -15.84 -18.32
N GLY A 198 10.93 -16.52 -18.30
CA GLY A 198 10.83 -17.98 -18.36
C GLY A 198 11.43 -18.70 -17.15
N LYS A 199 11.47 -18.06 -15.97
CA LYS A 199 11.92 -18.71 -14.72
C LYS A 199 10.71 -19.17 -13.90
N PRO A 200 10.82 -20.29 -13.14
CA PRO A 200 9.78 -20.68 -12.21
C PRO A 200 9.71 -19.74 -11.00
N THR A 201 8.52 -19.60 -10.43
CA THR A 201 8.30 -18.97 -9.13
C THR A 201 8.88 -19.88 -8.04
N PRO A 202 9.64 -19.34 -7.06
CA PRO A 202 10.19 -20.16 -5.99
C PRO A 202 9.13 -20.97 -5.25
N GLU A 203 9.43 -22.23 -4.99
CA GLU A 203 8.55 -23.12 -4.23
C GLU A 203 8.25 -22.55 -2.84
N GLY A 204 7.04 -22.80 -2.31
CA GLY A 204 6.61 -22.33 -1.00
C GLY A 204 6.13 -20.88 -0.94
N THR A 205 6.13 -20.16 -2.07
CA THR A 205 5.72 -18.75 -2.12
C THR A 205 4.29 -18.51 -2.61
N VAL A 206 3.71 -19.51 -3.27
CA VAL A 206 2.34 -19.52 -3.78
C VAL A 206 1.73 -20.87 -3.47
N ILE A 207 0.52 -20.89 -2.93
CA ILE A 207 -0.24 -22.09 -2.59
C ILE A 207 -1.42 -22.26 -3.54
N GLY A 208 -1.65 -23.48 -4.02
CA GLY A 208 -2.86 -23.84 -4.76
C GLY A 208 -4.00 -24.26 -3.85
N ARG A 209 -5.23 -24.29 -4.39
CA ARG A 209 -6.41 -24.82 -3.67
C ARG A 209 -6.29 -26.28 -3.22
N ASP A 210 -5.36 -27.04 -3.81
CA ASP A 210 -5.01 -28.41 -3.41
C ASP A 210 -4.04 -28.47 -2.22
N GLY A 211 -3.65 -27.32 -1.66
CA GLY A 211 -2.73 -27.21 -0.54
C GLY A 211 -1.26 -27.38 -0.93
N ARG A 212 -0.94 -27.50 -2.22
CA ARG A 212 0.43 -27.72 -2.69
C ARG A 212 1.07 -26.42 -3.19
N PRO A 213 2.40 -26.28 -3.07
CA PRO A 213 3.12 -25.18 -3.69
C PRO A 213 2.92 -25.13 -5.21
N LYS A 214 2.89 -23.94 -5.79
CA LYS A 214 2.90 -23.74 -7.25
C LYS A 214 4.18 -23.03 -7.69
N THR A 215 4.77 -23.46 -8.80
CA THR A 215 6.03 -22.92 -9.33
C THR A 215 5.97 -22.46 -10.79
N ASP A 216 4.96 -22.87 -11.58
CA ASP A 216 4.76 -22.37 -12.95
C ASP A 216 4.26 -20.92 -12.92
N SER A 217 5.15 -19.96 -13.20
CA SER A 217 4.83 -18.54 -13.11
C SER A 217 3.72 -18.10 -14.06
N ALA A 218 3.64 -18.65 -15.27
CA ALA A 218 2.60 -18.27 -16.23
C ALA A 218 1.23 -18.79 -15.81
N GLN A 219 1.19 -20.02 -15.27
CA GLN A 219 -0.05 -20.59 -14.75
C GLN A 219 -0.49 -19.91 -13.45
N ILE A 220 0.44 -19.63 -12.53
CA ILE A 220 0.15 -18.89 -11.29
C ILE A 220 -0.55 -17.56 -11.56
N LEU A 221 -0.13 -16.79 -12.58
CA LEU A 221 -0.77 -15.51 -12.89
C LEU A 221 -2.24 -15.65 -13.29
N LYS A 222 -2.61 -16.77 -13.93
CA LYS A 222 -4.00 -17.09 -14.26
C LYS A 222 -4.75 -17.55 -12.99
N ASP A 223 -4.13 -18.41 -12.21
CA ASP A 223 -4.72 -18.98 -10.99
C ASP A 223 -4.97 -17.91 -9.91
N LEU A 224 -4.12 -16.87 -9.84
CA LEU A 224 -4.34 -15.71 -8.97
C LEU A 224 -5.55 -14.86 -9.42
N ILE A 225 -5.92 -14.90 -10.70
CA ILE A 225 -7.09 -14.18 -11.22
C ILE A 225 -8.36 -15.02 -11.00
N SER A 226 -8.30 -16.33 -11.21
CA SER A 226 -9.45 -17.23 -10.99
C SER A 226 -9.72 -17.54 -9.51
N GLY A 227 -8.75 -17.26 -8.63
CA GLY A 227 -8.84 -17.60 -7.20
C GLY A 227 -8.38 -19.03 -6.87
N ASP A 228 -7.76 -19.72 -7.83
CA ASP A 228 -7.23 -21.08 -7.67
C ASP A 228 -5.84 -21.12 -7.00
N ALA A 229 -5.24 -19.95 -6.79
CA ALA A 229 -4.00 -19.78 -6.04
C ALA A 229 -4.04 -18.54 -5.14
N ALA A 230 -3.20 -18.57 -4.11
CA ALA A 230 -2.97 -17.47 -3.19
C ALA A 230 -1.48 -17.29 -2.90
N LEU A 231 -1.07 -16.06 -2.60
CA LEU A 231 0.28 -15.78 -2.13
C LEU A 231 0.47 -16.33 -0.72
N ALA A 232 1.68 -16.79 -0.41
CA ALA A 232 2.05 -17.13 0.95
C ALA A 232 2.45 -15.87 1.75
N PRO A 233 2.24 -15.86 3.07
CA PRO A 233 2.79 -14.83 3.95
C PRO A 233 4.32 -14.88 3.98
N LEU A 234 4.96 -13.83 4.49
CA LEU A 234 6.39 -13.84 4.79
C LEU A 234 6.72 -15.05 5.68
N GLY A 235 7.70 -15.84 5.26
CA GLY A 235 7.98 -17.15 5.86
C GLY A 235 7.30 -18.33 5.15
N GLY A 236 6.62 -18.10 4.03
CA GLY A 236 6.14 -19.15 3.13
C GLY A 236 4.92 -19.93 3.65
N ILE A 237 4.70 -21.09 3.05
CA ILE A 237 3.59 -21.99 3.42
C ILE A 237 3.91 -22.72 4.74
N GLY A 238 2.96 -22.73 5.67
CA GLY A 238 3.06 -23.50 6.91
C GLY A 238 4.03 -22.92 7.94
N GLU A 239 4.65 -23.78 8.74
CA GLU A 239 5.48 -23.39 9.88
C GLU A 239 6.98 -23.59 9.66
N GLU A 240 7.38 -24.42 8.69
CA GLU A 240 8.79 -24.81 8.48
C GLU A 240 9.69 -23.60 8.18
N LEU A 241 9.20 -22.65 7.39
CA LEU A 241 9.87 -21.37 7.11
C LEU A 241 9.25 -20.19 7.89
N ALA A 242 8.45 -20.50 8.91
CA ALA A 242 7.78 -19.57 9.81
C ALA A 242 6.72 -18.65 9.16
N GLY A 243 5.94 -19.16 8.20
CA GLY A 243 4.84 -18.44 7.55
C GLY A 243 3.81 -17.85 8.51
N TYR A 244 3.61 -18.48 9.66
CA TYR A 244 2.75 -17.97 10.74
C TYR A 244 3.17 -16.60 11.27
N LYS A 245 4.46 -16.23 11.17
CA LYS A 245 4.94 -14.89 11.56
C LYS A 245 4.48 -13.83 10.57
N GLY A 246 4.66 -14.07 9.26
CA GLY A 246 4.16 -13.18 8.21
C GLY A 246 2.64 -13.06 8.23
N TYR A 247 1.93 -14.17 8.48
CA TYR A 247 0.48 -14.16 8.67
C TYR A 247 0.09 -13.29 9.88
N GLY A 248 0.80 -13.42 11.00
CA GLY A 248 0.62 -12.55 12.17
C GLY A 248 0.79 -11.07 11.83
N TYR A 249 1.86 -10.69 11.14
CA TYR A 249 2.09 -9.31 10.73
C TYR A 249 1.01 -8.79 9.75
N ALA A 250 0.63 -9.59 8.77
CA ALA A 250 -0.45 -9.24 7.83
C ALA A 250 -1.77 -8.98 8.56
N THR A 251 -2.06 -9.79 9.59
CA THR A 251 -3.27 -9.66 10.43
C THR A 251 -3.23 -8.41 11.30
N VAL A 252 -2.07 -8.06 11.88
CA VAL A 252 -1.91 -6.80 12.64
C VAL A 252 -2.19 -5.59 11.74
N VAL A 253 -1.63 -5.57 10.53
CA VAL A 253 -1.89 -4.51 9.56
C VAL A 253 -3.37 -4.46 9.18
N GLU A 254 -4.02 -5.60 8.94
CA GLU A 254 -5.45 -5.68 8.64
C GLU A 254 -6.30 -5.04 9.76
N ILE A 255 -6.02 -5.39 11.02
CA ILE A 255 -6.74 -4.88 12.18
C ILE A 255 -6.55 -3.37 12.33
N LEU A 256 -5.31 -2.88 12.27
CA LEU A 256 -5.04 -1.44 12.37
C LEU A 256 -5.62 -0.66 11.17
N SER A 257 -5.74 -1.31 10.02
CA SER A 257 -6.31 -0.78 8.79
C SER A 257 -7.82 -1.01 8.64
N ALA A 258 -8.51 -1.55 9.65
CA ALA A 258 -9.98 -1.63 9.64
C ALA A 258 -10.64 -1.25 10.98
N ALA A 259 -10.18 -1.81 12.10
CA ALA A 259 -10.94 -1.82 13.35
C ALA A 259 -11.09 -0.44 14.02
N LEU A 260 -10.08 0.44 13.92
CA LEU A 260 -10.07 1.74 14.61
C LEU A 260 -10.97 2.79 13.96
N GLN A 261 -11.41 2.52 12.73
CA GLN A 261 -12.14 3.42 11.84
C GLN A 261 -13.44 2.80 11.33
N GLN A 262 -13.82 1.61 11.83
CA GLN A 262 -14.98 0.86 11.35
C GLN A 262 -14.93 0.63 9.83
N GLY A 263 -13.73 0.33 9.31
CA GLY A 263 -13.49 0.10 7.89
C GLY A 263 -13.78 -1.34 7.47
N ASN A 264 -13.81 -1.53 6.14
CA ASN A 264 -13.92 -2.85 5.54
C ASN A 264 -12.64 -3.66 5.79
N PHE A 265 -12.78 -4.98 5.80
CA PHE A 265 -11.67 -5.91 6.01
C PHE A 265 -11.86 -7.18 5.17
N LEU A 266 -10.75 -7.84 4.85
CA LEU A 266 -10.74 -9.14 4.16
C LEU A 266 -11.59 -9.13 2.87
N HIS A 267 -12.55 -10.05 2.72
CA HIS A 267 -13.38 -10.17 1.51
C HIS A 267 -14.27 -8.95 1.22
N ALA A 268 -14.55 -8.11 2.22
CA ALA A 268 -15.26 -6.84 1.98
C ALA A 268 -14.43 -5.85 1.15
N LEU A 269 -13.12 -6.10 0.97
CA LEU A 269 -12.19 -5.33 0.14
C LEU A 269 -12.00 -5.95 -1.25
N SER A 270 -12.89 -6.85 -1.69
CA SER A 270 -12.77 -7.49 -3.01
C SER A 270 -13.01 -6.51 -4.17
N GLY A 271 -13.73 -5.41 -3.92
CA GLY A 271 -14.20 -4.48 -4.96
C GLY A 271 -15.35 -5.07 -5.80
N ILE A 272 -16.02 -6.10 -5.28
CA ILE A 272 -17.16 -6.76 -5.93
C ILE A 272 -18.37 -6.66 -4.99
N GLY A 273 -19.46 -6.07 -5.49
CA GLY A 273 -20.72 -5.93 -4.79
C GLY A 273 -21.56 -7.21 -4.77
N PRO A 274 -22.70 -7.22 -4.05
CA PRO A 274 -23.53 -8.40 -3.86
C PRO A 274 -24.07 -9.04 -5.15
N ASN A 275 -24.17 -8.27 -6.25
CA ASN A 275 -24.65 -8.74 -7.55
C ASN A 275 -23.52 -8.95 -8.57
N GLY A 276 -22.26 -8.91 -8.14
CA GLY A 276 -21.09 -9.06 -9.01
C GLY A 276 -20.65 -7.76 -9.71
N GLU A 277 -21.28 -6.63 -9.40
CA GLU A 277 -20.90 -5.31 -9.89
C GLU A 277 -19.58 -4.82 -9.27
N LEU A 278 -18.84 -3.99 -10.00
CA LEU A 278 -17.65 -3.35 -9.45
C LEU A 278 -18.07 -2.25 -8.48
N VAL A 279 -17.43 -2.23 -7.30
CA VAL A 279 -17.64 -1.22 -6.26
C VAL A 279 -16.30 -0.67 -5.78
N PRO A 280 -16.25 0.51 -5.15
CA PRO A 280 -15.04 0.99 -4.49
C PRO A 280 -14.51 -0.04 -3.49
N TYR A 281 -13.19 -0.10 -3.35
CA TYR A 281 -12.54 -1.07 -2.47
C TYR A 281 -12.72 -0.74 -0.99
N HIS A 282 -12.97 0.53 -0.67
CA HIS A 282 -13.07 1.06 0.71
C HIS A 282 -11.88 0.64 1.59
N LEU A 283 -10.66 0.81 1.06
CA LEU A 283 -9.43 0.46 1.78
C LEU A 283 -9.28 1.33 3.03
N GLY A 284 -8.60 0.79 4.03
CA GLY A 284 -8.22 1.55 5.21
C GLY A 284 -6.71 1.59 5.41
N HIS A 285 -6.27 2.61 6.13
CA HIS A 285 -4.86 2.90 6.38
C HIS A 285 -4.67 3.32 7.84
N PHE A 286 -3.44 3.23 8.34
CA PHE A 286 -3.06 3.87 9.59
C PHE A 286 -1.72 4.58 9.44
N PHE A 287 -1.55 5.68 10.15
CA PHE A 287 -0.34 6.49 10.17
C PHE A 287 -0.02 6.86 11.61
N ILE A 288 1.20 6.56 12.04
CA ILE A 288 1.70 6.86 13.39
C ILE A 288 2.96 7.70 13.24
N ALA A 289 3.05 8.76 14.02
CA ALA A 289 4.24 9.56 14.19
C ALA A 289 4.61 9.60 15.68
N ILE A 290 5.90 9.45 15.99
CA ILE A 290 6.44 9.46 17.36
C ILE A 290 7.63 10.42 17.39
N ASP A 291 7.63 11.34 18.35
CA ASP A 291 8.67 12.34 18.55
C ASP A 291 9.81 11.80 19.42
N PRO A 292 11.04 11.61 18.87
CA PRO A 292 12.21 11.20 19.65
C PRO A 292 12.58 12.18 20.77
N GLU A 293 12.28 13.48 20.63
CA GLU A 293 12.54 14.51 21.64
C GLU A 293 11.76 14.30 22.93
N ALA A 294 10.64 13.56 22.86
CA ALA A 294 9.88 13.18 24.04
C ALA A 294 10.55 12.08 24.87
N PHE A 295 11.60 11.44 24.31
CA PHE A 295 12.36 10.37 24.95
C PHE A 295 13.76 10.88 25.30
N MET A 296 14.78 10.42 24.59
CA MET A 296 16.17 10.79 24.85
C MET A 296 16.67 11.93 23.96
N GLY A 297 15.94 12.27 22.88
CA GLY A 297 16.37 13.25 21.88
C GLY A 297 16.58 12.61 20.51
N LEU A 298 16.53 13.44 19.46
CA LEU A 298 16.84 13.02 18.08
C LEU A 298 18.32 12.68 17.89
N ASP A 299 19.21 13.39 18.61
CA ASP A 299 20.67 13.28 18.50
C ASP A 299 21.33 12.40 19.59
N ALA A 300 20.52 11.74 20.42
CA ALA A 300 20.97 11.09 21.66
C ALA A 300 21.48 9.65 21.52
#